data_AF-A0A7G9R1U0-F1
#
_entry.id   AF-A0A7G9R1U0-F1
#
_cell.length_a   1.000
_cell.length_b   1.000
_cell.length_c   1.000
_cell.angle_alpha   90.00
_cell.angle_beta   90.00
_cell.angle_gamma   90.00
#
_symmetry.space_group_name_H-M   'P 1'
#
loop_
_entity.id
_entity.type
_entity.pdbx_description
1 polymer ?
#
loop_
_entity_poly.entity_id
_entity_poly.type
_entity_poly.pdbx_seq_one_letter_code
_entity_poly.pdbx_strand_id
1 'polypeptide(L)'
;MATDYDAPRVRDGEEEKSDNVLELDAARSRPTTDLLEEDTEAVDGHTLPGADLSDLSLEVRVVPKQADEFSCMSCFLLVHRSQESKPGTNICRDCA
;
A
#
# COMPACT_ATOMS: atom_id res chain seq x y z
N MET A 1 -18.45 15.25 6.82
CA MET A 1 -19.24 14.24 6.07
C MET A 1 -18.25 13.30 5.41
N ALA A 2 -18.24 12.03 5.79
CA ALA A 2 -17.37 11.04 5.17
C ALA A 2 -18.03 10.59 3.86
N THR A 3 -17.40 10.89 2.74
CA THR A 3 -17.77 10.34 1.44
C THR A 3 -17.52 8.83 1.48
N ASP A 4 -18.60 8.06 1.41
CA ASP A 4 -18.57 6.61 1.33
C ASP A 4 -18.10 6.20 -0.08
N TYR A 5 -16.92 5.57 -0.14
CA TYR A 5 -16.27 5.12 -1.36
C TYR A 5 -16.49 3.62 -1.63
N ASP A 6 -17.30 2.93 -0.82
CA ASP A 6 -17.56 1.49 -0.93
C ASP A 6 -18.80 1.18 -1.81
N ALA A 7 -19.39 2.19 -2.46
CA ALA A 7 -20.49 1.99 -3.38
C ALA A 7 -20.00 1.38 -4.70
N PRO A 8 -20.59 0.25 -5.16
CA PRO A 8 -20.27 -0.34 -6.45
C PRO A 8 -20.53 0.67 -7.57
N ARG A 9 -19.52 0.95 -8.39
CA ARG A 9 -19.68 1.80 -9.58
C ARG A 9 -20.47 1.03 -10.64
N VAL A 10 -21.78 1.18 -10.65
CA VAL A 10 -22.60 0.76 -11.79
C VAL A 10 -22.36 1.77 -12.91
N ARG A 11 -21.74 1.34 -14.01
CA ARG A 11 -21.68 2.13 -15.24
C ARG A 11 -22.99 1.88 -15.98
N ASP A 12 -23.72 2.94 -16.34
CA ASP A 12 -24.91 2.85 -17.17
C ASP A 12 -24.55 2.11 -18.47
N GLY A 13 -25.00 0.85 -18.60
CA GLY A 13 -24.67 -0.06 -19.70
C GLY A 13 -24.41 -1.52 -19.31
N GLU A 14 -24.36 -1.87 -18.03
CA GLU A 14 -24.06 -3.23 -17.56
C GLU A 14 -25.29 -4.15 -17.34
N GLU A 15 -26.35 -4.01 -18.14
CA GLU A 15 -27.46 -4.98 -18.15
C GLU A 15 -27.25 -6.12 -19.17
N GLU A 16 -26.19 -6.08 -19.98
CA GLU A 16 -25.90 -7.04 -21.07
C GLU A 16 -24.64 -7.90 -20.77
N LYS A 17 -24.50 -8.42 -19.54
CA LYS A 17 -23.28 -9.16 -19.11
C LYS A 17 -23.58 -10.49 -18.41
N SER A 18 -24.63 -11.21 -18.81
CA SER A 18 -24.79 -12.61 -18.42
C SER A 18 -23.97 -13.57 -19.29
N ASP A 19 -23.67 -13.20 -20.53
CA ASP A 19 -23.12 -14.13 -21.53
C ASP A 19 -21.61 -14.00 -21.74
N ASN A 20 -20.97 -12.97 -21.15
CA ASN A 20 -19.54 -12.72 -21.30
C ASN A 20 -18.69 -13.73 -20.52
N VAL A 21 -19.18 -14.25 -19.39
CA VAL A 21 -18.38 -15.04 -18.43
C VAL A 21 -17.85 -16.35 -19.05
N LEU A 22 -18.67 -17.02 -19.87
CA LEU A 22 -18.27 -18.26 -20.56
C LEU A 22 -17.19 -18.03 -21.63
N GLU A 23 -17.19 -16.86 -22.27
CA GLU A 23 -16.19 -16.48 -23.26
C GLU A 23 -14.84 -16.15 -22.60
N LEU A 24 -14.86 -15.55 -21.40
CA LEU A 24 -13.66 -15.31 -20.59
C LEU A 24 -12.98 -16.61 -20.13
N ASP A 25 -13.74 -17.65 -19.79
CA ASP A 25 -13.19 -18.95 -19.39
C ASP A 25 -12.52 -19.67 -20.57
N ALA A 26 -13.06 -19.53 -21.78
CA ALA A 26 -12.44 -20.02 -23.02
C ALA A 26 -11.13 -19.26 -23.34
N ALA A 27 -11.07 -17.96 -23.04
CA ALA A 27 -9.83 -17.18 -23.17
C ALA A 27 -8.77 -17.55 -22.12
N ARG A 28 -9.19 -17.90 -20.90
CA ARG A 28 -8.31 -18.33 -19.79
C ARG A 28 -7.74 -19.75 -19.93
N SER A 29 -8.45 -20.61 -20.65
CA SER A 29 -8.00 -21.99 -20.94
C SER A 29 -7.03 -22.08 -22.12
N ARG A 30 -6.75 -20.96 -22.80
CA ARG A 30 -5.60 -20.90 -23.72
C ARG A 30 -4.32 -20.91 -22.88
N PRO A 31 -3.45 -21.92 -23.03
CA PRO A 31 -2.19 -21.93 -22.33
C PRO A 31 -1.35 -20.76 -22.86
N THR A 32 -1.16 -19.72 -22.04
CA THR A 32 -0.14 -18.69 -22.26
C THR A 32 1.23 -19.27 -21.90
N THR A 33 1.62 -20.36 -22.56
CA THR A 33 2.86 -21.09 -22.29
C THR A 33 3.83 -20.99 -23.47
N ASP A 34 3.88 -19.82 -24.13
CA ASP A 34 4.76 -19.63 -25.28
C ASP A 34 5.45 -18.25 -25.28
N LEU A 35 5.79 -17.74 -24.08
CA LEU A 35 6.70 -16.59 -23.92
C LEU A 35 7.66 -16.77 -22.72
N LEU A 36 7.84 -18.00 -22.26
CA LEU A 36 8.89 -18.34 -21.30
C LEU A 36 9.76 -19.42 -21.96
N GLU A 37 10.41 -19.04 -23.06
CA GLU A 37 11.60 -19.76 -23.48
C GLU A 37 12.62 -19.59 -22.35
N GLU A 38 12.95 -20.74 -21.76
CA GLU A 38 13.84 -20.90 -20.62
C GLU A 38 15.28 -20.64 -21.10
N ASP A 39 15.63 -19.37 -21.31
CA ASP A 39 17.00 -18.97 -21.55
C ASP A 39 17.74 -18.98 -20.21
N THR A 40 18.39 -20.10 -19.93
CA THR A 40 19.18 -20.36 -18.72
C THR A 40 20.61 -19.83 -18.82
N GLU A 41 20.88 -18.96 -19.79
CA GLU A 41 22.10 -18.16 -19.79
C GLU A 41 21.92 -17.00 -18.81
N ALA A 42 22.85 -16.87 -17.87
CA ALA A 42 22.78 -15.93 -16.77
C ALA A 42 22.31 -14.54 -17.24
N VAL A 43 21.07 -14.19 -16.89
CA VAL A 43 20.49 -12.85 -17.07
C VAL A 43 21.09 -11.88 -16.03
N ASP A 44 22.42 -11.79 -16.02
CA ASP A 44 23.12 -10.67 -15.40
C ASP A 44 22.94 -9.45 -16.32
N GLY A 45 21.74 -8.85 -16.31
CA GLY A 45 21.52 -7.59 -17.03
C GLY A 45 20.10 -7.18 -17.38
N HIS A 46 19.08 -8.02 -17.26
CA HIS A 46 17.70 -7.55 -17.48
C HIS A 46 17.15 -6.86 -16.22
N THR A 47 17.40 -5.56 -16.10
CA THR A 47 16.66 -4.69 -15.20
C THR A 47 15.25 -4.47 -15.73
N LEU A 48 14.24 -4.74 -14.88
CA LEU A 48 12.85 -4.42 -15.21
C LEU A 48 12.70 -2.92 -15.47
N PRO A 49 11.86 -2.49 -16.42
CA PRO A 49 11.59 -1.07 -16.62
C PRO A 49 11.03 -0.46 -15.32
N GLY A 50 11.78 0.47 -14.72
CA GLY A 50 11.46 1.09 -13.43
C GLY A 50 12.16 0.49 -12.20
N ALA A 51 13.00 -0.55 -12.35
CA ALA A 51 13.81 -1.09 -11.25
C ALA A 51 15.06 -0.24 -10.96
N ASP A 52 15.52 0.54 -11.95
CA ASP A 52 16.62 1.48 -11.74
C ASP A 52 16.10 2.78 -11.12
N LEU A 53 16.23 2.88 -9.80
CA LEU A 53 15.93 4.09 -9.04
C LEU A 53 17.22 4.92 -8.77
N SER A 54 18.35 4.57 -9.39
CA SER A 54 19.64 5.23 -9.12
C SER A 54 19.63 6.71 -9.51
N ASP A 55 18.81 7.08 -10.50
CA ASP A 55 18.61 8.47 -10.96
C ASP A 55 17.57 9.24 -10.14
N LEU A 56 16.90 8.60 -9.16
CA LEU A 56 15.86 9.20 -8.33
C LEU A 56 16.38 9.51 -6.93
N SER A 57 16.58 10.80 -6.63
CA SER A 57 16.88 11.26 -5.28
C SER A 57 15.60 11.43 -4.45
N LEU A 58 15.43 10.64 -3.40
CA LEU A 58 14.33 10.81 -2.45
C LEU A 58 14.73 11.83 -1.36
N GLU A 59 14.25 13.06 -1.44
CA GLU A 59 14.44 14.05 -0.39
C GLU A 59 13.44 13.83 0.75
N VAL A 60 13.90 13.20 1.84
CA VAL A 60 13.07 12.98 3.04
C VAL A 60 13.33 14.09 4.05
N ARG A 61 12.30 14.85 4.39
CA ARG A 61 12.35 15.81 5.49
C ARG A 61 12.09 15.11 6.82
N VAL A 62 13.11 15.05 7.67
CA VAL A 62 12.95 14.57 9.05
C VAL A 62 12.41 15.70 9.92
N VAL A 63 11.25 15.49 10.55
CA VAL A 63 10.69 16.42 11.53
C VAL A 63 11.02 15.88 12.93
N PRO A 64 11.77 16.63 13.76
CA PRO A 64 12.05 16.22 15.13
C PRO A 64 10.78 16.32 15.98
N LYS A 65 10.79 15.58 17.09
CA LYS A 65 9.73 15.63 18.11
C LYS A 65 9.44 17.08 18.53
N GLN A 66 8.18 17.50 18.46
CA GLN A 66 7.78 18.83 18.89
C GLN A 66 7.82 18.97 20.43
N ALA A 67 7.75 20.21 20.93
CA ALA A 67 7.83 20.51 22.37
C ALA A 67 6.62 19.98 23.15
N ASP A 68 5.48 19.92 22.48
CA ASP A 68 4.17 19.47 22.94
C ASP A 68 3.93 17.97 22.73
N GLU A 69 4.88 17.23 22.20
CA GLU A 69 4.78 15.77 21.98
C GLU A 69 5.62 14.95 22.97
N PHE A 70 5.27 13.69 23.18
CA PHE A 70 6.07 12.70 23.89
C PHE A 70 5.95 11.31 23.26
N SER A 71 6.93 10.44 23.49
CA SER A 71 6.89 9.03 23.08
C SER A 71 6.38 8.19 24.24
N CYS A 72 5.30 7.44 24.04
CA CYS A 72 4.74 6.56 25.05
C CYS A 72 5.66 5.34 25.27
N MET A 73 6.02 5.03 26.52
CA MET A 73 6.89 3.90 26.85
C MET A 73 6.21 2.52 26.71
N SER A 74 4.89 2.48 26.52
CA SER A 74 4.14 1.23 26.36
C SER A 74 3.89 0.90 24.89
N CYS A 75 3.39 1.86 24.09
CA CYS A 75 3.07 1.65 22.67
C CYS A 75 4.07 2.28 21.70
N PHE A 76 5.05 3.04 22.18
CA PHE A 76 6.09 3.72 21.39
C PHE A 76 5.60 4.74 20.37
N LEU A 77 4.32 5.11 20.41
CA LEU A 77 3.74 6.15 19.57
C LEU A 77 4.12 7.55 20.07
N LEU A 78 4.34 8.46 19.12
CA LEU A 78 4.43 9.90 19.36
C LEU A 78 3.03 10.48 19.48
N VAL A 79 2.75 11.11 20.62
CA VAL A 79 1.44 11.69 20.92
C VAL A 79 1.62 13.05 21.61
N HIS A 80 0.59 13.89 21.57
CA HIS A 80 0.61 15.17 22.25
C HIS A 80 0.55 15.00 23.78
N ARG A 81 1.22 15.87 24.55
CA ARG A 81 1.30 15.89 26.02
C ARG A 81 -0.07 15.95 26.71
N SER A 82 -1.11 16.43 26.03
CA SER A 82 -2.49 16.37 26.54
C SER A 82 -3.00 14.93 26.73
N GLN A 83 -2.41 13.96 26.05
CA GLN A 83 -2.73 12.53 26.16
C GLN A 83 -1.88 11.82 27.22
N GLU A 84 -1.07 12.53 27.99
CA GLU A 84 -0.33 11.97 29.12
C GLU A 84 -1.33 11.47 30.20
N SER A 85 -1.14 10.26 30.69
CA SER A 85 -2.01 9.66 31.72
C SER A 85 -1.81 10.30 33.09
N LYS A 86 -0.55 10.48 33.50
CA LYS A 86 -0.15 11.16 34.75
C LYS A 86 1.07 12.02 34.49
N PRO A 87 1.19 13.20 35.14
CA PRO A 87 2.32 14.09 34.93
C PRO A 87 3.65 13.41 35.31
N GLY A 88 4.61 13.41 34.39
CA GLY A 88 5.92 12.81 34.57
C GLY A 88 5.98 11.32 34.24
N THR A 89 4.86 10.73 33.81
CA THR A 89 4.84 9.36 33.25
C THR A 89 4.72 9.47 31.75
N ASN A 90 5.73 8.99 31.01
CA ASN A 90 5.68 8.94 29.55
C ASN A 90 4.75 7.79 29.09
N ILE A 91 3.50 7.76 29.57
CA ILE A 91 2.48 6.76 29.23
C ILE A 91 1.23 7.50 28.76
N CYS A 92 0.72 7.13 27.57
CA CYS A 92 -0.51 7.71 27.03
C CYS A 92 -1.75 7.16 27.74
N ARG A 93 -2.87 7.89 27.67
CA ARG A 93 -4.16 7.50 28.25
C ARG A 93 -4.68 6.14 27.77
N ASP A 94 -4.36 5.74 26.54
CA ASP A 94 -4.80 4.46 25.97
C ASP A 94 -4.04 3.25 26.53
N CYS A 95 -2.83 3.47 27.06
CA CYS A 95 -1.98 2.41 27.62
C CYS A 95 -2.04 2.32 29.15
N ALA A 96 -2.69 3.28 29.81
CA ALA A 96 -2.72 3.40 31.27
C ALA A 96 -3.95 2.75 31.92
#